data_AF-A0A7C7DA41-F1
#
_entry.id   AF-A0A7C7DA41-F1
#
_cell.length_a   1.000
_cell.length_b   1.000
_cell.length_c   1.000
_cell.angle_alpha   90.00
_cell.angle_beta   90.00
_cell.angle_gamma   90.00
#
_symmetry.space_group_name_H-M   'P 1'
#
loop_
_entity.id
_entity.type
_entity.pdbx_description
1 polymer ?
#
loop_
_entity_poly.entity_id
_entity_poly.type
_entity_poly.pdbx_seq_one_letter_code
_entity_poly.pdbx_strand_id
1 'polypeptide(L)'
;MTPAALLARLRALGVDLRADGDALRYRAPAGVLTPELRQELIEHKEELLELLRPATLPAGCTVRFVGPSPVILGPHGENPIDFRFDVDKQAWVHDPGWWREKQKGGGDIPTT
;
A
#
# COMPACT_ATOMS: atom_id res chain seq x y z
N MET A 1 13.98 0.70 20.98
CA MET A 1 12.65 0.32 20.41
C MET A 1 12.89 -0.27 19.02
N THR A 2 11.98 -1.00 18.37
CA THR A 2 12.27 -1.43 16.97
C THR A 2 12.10 -0.25 16.01
N PRO A 3 12.95 -0.12 14.97
CA PRO A 3 12.89 1.01 14.03
C PRO A 3 11.56 1.07 13.26
N ALA A 4 10.95 -0.08 12.97
CA ALA A 4 9.61 -0.15 12.38
C ALA A 4 8.51 0.39 13.31
N ALA A 5 8.58 0.09 14.60
CA ALA A 5 7.62 0.62 15.58
C ALA A 5 7.77 2.13 15.78
N LEU A 6 9.01 2.64 15.76
CA LEU A 6 9.30 4.07 15.80
C LEU A 6 8.68 4.79 14.59
N LEU A 7 8.86 4.24 13.41
CA LEU A 7 8.31 4.78 12.17
C LEU A 7 6.77 4.79 12.17
N ALA A 8 6.14 3.73 12.68
CA ALA A 8 4.69 3.68 12.85
C ALA A 8 4.17 4.75 13.81
N ARG A 9 4.86 4.94 14.95
CA ARG A 9 4.53 5.98 15.94
C ARG A 9 4.67 7.38 15.36
N LEU A 10 5.75 7.65 14.62
CA LEU A 10 5.98 8.94 13.96
C LEU A 10 4.90 9.24 12.92
N ARG A 11 4.50 8.26 12.12
CA ARG A 11 3.39 8.40 11.16
C ARG A 11 2.05 8.68 11.85
N ALA A 12 1.78 8.00 12.97
CA ALA A 12 0.56 8.25 13.76
C ALA A 12 0.53 9.68 14.34
N LEU A 13 1.69 10.25 14.63
CA LEU A 13 1.85 11.63 15.07
C LEU A 13 1.82 12.66 13.91
N GLY A 14 1.61 12.21 12.66
CA GLY A 14 1.57 13.06 11.48
C GLY A 14 2.96 13.50 10.98
N VAL A 15 4.03 12.80 11.38
CA VAL A 15 5.38 13.04 10.88
C VAL A 15 5.58 12.24 9.59
N ASP A 16 5.82 12.96 8.50
CA ASP A 16 6.18 12.37 7.21
C ASP A 16 7.70 12.20 7.13
N LEU A 17 8.16 10.95 7.12
CA LEU A 17 9.58 10.58 7.02
C LEU A 17 9.86 9.96 5.66
N ARG A 18 10.91 10.43 4.98
CA ARG A 18 11.34 9.93 3.66
C ARG A 18 12.85 9.75 3.63
N ALA A 19 13.29 8.67 3.00
CA ALA A 19 14.69 8.54 2.58
C ALA A 19 14.91 9.33 1.27
N ASP A 20 15.95 10.16 1.26
CA ASP A 20 16.44 10.95 0.13
C ASP A 20 17.89 10.51 -0.11
N GLY A 21 18.05 9.40 -0.84
CA GLY A 21 19.34 8.72 -0.99
C GLY A 21 19.89 8.22 0.35
N ASP A 22 20.95 8.87 0.83
CA ASP A 22 21.63 8.61 2.11
C ASP A 22 21.21 9.58 3.23
N ALA A 23 20.32 10.53 2.93
CA ALA A 23 19.80 11.48 3.89
C ALA A 23 18.36 11.13 4.29
N LEU A 24 18.02 11.36 5.56
CA LEU A 24 16.66 11.21 6.06
C LEU A 24 15.99 12.60 6.08
N ARG A 25 14.95 12.78 5.27
CA ARG A 25 14.11 13.99 5.29
C ARG A 25 12.88 13.74 6.14
N TYR A 26 12.56 14.69 7.01
CA TYR A 26 11.36 14.65 7.82
C TYR A 26 10.55 15.93 7.66
N ARG A 27 9.23 15.80 7.67
CA ARG A 27 8.27 16.91 7.76
C ARG A 27 7.38 16.62 8.95
N ALA A 28 7.56 17.39 10.02
CA ALA A 28 6.80 17.27 11.24
C ALA A 28 6.02 18.57 11.51
N PRO A 29 4.80 18.49 12.06
CA PRO A 29 4.16 19.65 12.68
C PRO A 29 5.02 20.19 13.84
N ALA A 30 4.94 21.48 14.11
CA ALA A 30 5.70 22.10 15.20
C ALA A 30 5.32 21.48 16.55
N GLY A 31 6.33 21.10 17.35
CA GLY A 31 6.16 20.52 18.70
C GLY A 31 6.05 19.00 18.76
N VAL A 32 5.94 18.30 17.63
CA VAL A 32 5.84 16.82 17.60
C VAL A 32 7.22 16.15 17.71
N LEU A 33 8.26 16.82 17.22
CA LEU A 33 9.62 16.30 17.24
C LEU A 33 10.32 16.69 18.56
N THR A 34 9.98 15.97 19.63
CA THR A 34 10.62 16.15 20.94
C THR A 34 12.11 15.79 20.88
N PRO A 35 12.97 16.33 21.76
CA PRO A 35 14.39 16.02 21.75
C PRO A 35 14.69 14.54 21.98
N GLU A 36 13.85 13.81 22.72
CA GLU A 36 14.00 12.36 22.91
C GLU A 36 13.78 11.61 21.58
N LEU A 37 12.73 11.97 20.83
CA LEU A 37 12.45 11.39 19.51
C LEU A 37 13.57 11.68 18.51
N ARG A 38 14.23 12.85 18.61
CA ARG A 38 15.40 13.16 17.78
C ARG A 38 16.59 12.25 18.08
N GLN A 39 16.83 11.92 19.35
CA GLN A 39 17.91 10.99 19.72
C GLN A 39 17.62 9.58 19.20
N GLU A 40 16.39 9.09 19.36
CA GLU A 40 15.97 7.79 18.81
C GLU A 40 16.11 7.73 17.28
N LEU A 41 15.82 8.84 16.59
CA LEU A 41 16.01 8.99 15.14
C LEU A 41 17.48 8.93 14.71
N ILE A 42 18.39 9.45 15.52
CA ILE A 42 19.84 9.45 15.25
C ILE A 42 20.40 8.05 15.51
N GLU A 43 19.99 7.42 16.61
CA GLU A 43 20.43 6.08 17.01
C GLU A 43 20.00 5.02 16.00
N HIS A 44 18.77 5.08 15.50
CA HIS A 44 18.23 4.15 14.51
C HIS A 44 18.29 4.68 13.06
N LYS A 45 19.09 5.72 12.78
CA LYS A 45 19.10 6.39 11.46
C LYS A 45 19.39 5.42 10.32
N GLU A 46 20.39 4.55 10.47
CA GLU A 46 20.80 3.61 9.43
C GLU A 46 19.73 2.55 9.17
N GLU A 47 19.15 1.97 10.23
CA GLU A 47 18.04 1.02 10.09
C GLU A 47 16.78 1.67 9.48
N LEU A 48 16.50 2.93 9.83
CA LEU A 48 15.41 3.71 9.24
C LEU A 48 15.65 3.98 7.75
N LEU A 49 16.90 4.25 7.35
CA LEU A 49 17.29 4.40 5.94
C LEU A 49 17.07 3.09 5.18
N GLU A 50 17.42 1.94 5.75
CA GLU A 50 17.19 0.64 5.12
C GLU A 50 15.69 0.32 4.97
N LEU A 51 14.87 0.64 5.98
CA LEU A 51 13.42 0.46 5.93
C LEU A 51 12.71 1.42 4.98
N LEU A 52 13.23 2.65 4.83
CA LEU A 52 12.65 3.69 3.98
C LEU A 52 13.23 3.71 2.57
N ARG A 53 14.36 3.03 2.34
CA ARG A 53 14.86 2.82 0.98
C ARG A 53 13.72 2.18 0.20
N PRO A 54 13.31 2.81 -0.92
CA PRO A 54 12.31 2.18 -1.77
C PRO A 54 12.83 0.79 -2.06
N ALA A 55 11.99 -0.23 -1.84
CA ALA A 55 12.30 -1.56 -2.32
C ALA A 55 12.64 -1.37 -3.79
N THR A 56 13.92 -1.52 -4.14
CA THR A 56 14.36 -1.63 -5.52
C THR A 56 13.75 -2.92 -6.00
N LEU A 57 12.50 -2.81 -6.41
CA LEU A 57 11.88 -3.79 -7.24
C LEU A 57 12.80 -3.91 -8.48
N PRO A 58 13.09 -5.13 -8.94
CA PRO A 58 13.87 -5.30 -10.16
C PRO A 58 13.27 -4.40 -11.25
N ALA A 59 14.13 -3.72 -12.02
CA ALA A 59 13.71 -2.81 -13.08
C ALA A 59 12.66 -3.51 -13.96
N GLY A 60 11.38 -3.16 -13.76
CA GLY A 60 10.25 -3.90 -14.35
C GLY A 60 9.05 -4.09 -13.42
N CYS A 61 9.22 -4.01 -12.09
CA CYS A 61 8.09 -4.00 -11.16
C CYS A 61 7.98 -2.60 -10.53
N THR A 62 7.00 -1.80 -10.94
CA THR A 62 6.57 -0.64 -10.14
C THR A 62 5.06 -0.69 -10.02
N VAL A 63 4.55 -1.12 -8.87
CA VAL A 63 3.18 -0.82 -8.50
C VAL A 63 3.20 0.35 -7.54
N ARG A 64 2.98 1.54 -8.10
CA ARG A 64 2.61 2.72 -7.31
C ARG A 64 1.31 3.26 -7.87
N PHE A 65 0.21 2.96 -7.17
CA PHE A 65 -1.11 3.52 -7.49
C PHE A 65 -1.15 5.00 -7.07
N VAL A 66 -1.08 5.90 -8.04
CA VAL A 66 -1.42 7.32 -7.88
C VAL A 66 -2.23 7.75 -9.10
N GLY A 67 -3.55 7.55 -9.05
CA GLY A 67 -4.50 7.79 -10.15
C GLY A 67 -5.37 6.57 -10.45
N PRO A 68 -6.46 6.70 -11.26
CA PRO A 68 -7.26 5.55 -11.64
C PRO A 68 -6.38 4.58 -12.44
N SER A 69 -6.11 3.42 -11.84
CA SER A 69 -5.71 2.18 -12.50
C SER A 69 -5.80 2.17 -14.03
N PRO A 70 -4.73 2.25 -14.86
CA PRO A 70 -4.87 1.75 -16.22
C PRO A 70 -5.19 0.26 -16.10
N VAL A 71 -6.47 -0.08 -16.26
CA VAL A 71 -6.91 -1.46 -16.40
C VAL A 71 -6.33 -1.93 -17.73
N ILE A 72 -5.31 -2.79 -17.66
CA ILE A 72 -4.76 -3.41 -18.86
C ILE A 72 -5.82 -4.40 -19.36
N LEU A 73 -6.56 -3.98 -20.37
CA LEU A 73 -7.49 -4.88 -21.07
C LEU A 73 -6.67 -5.96 -21.78
N GLY A 74 -7.19 -7.19 -21.83
CA GLY A 74 -6.57 -8.26 -22.61
C GLY A 74 -6.50 -7.93 -24.11
N PRO A 75 -5.84 -8.78 -24.92
CA PRO A 75 -5.64 -8.55 -26.37
C PRO A 75 -6.94 -8.27 -27.14
N HIS A 76 -8.11 -8.65 -26.62
CA HIS A 76 -9.41 -8.41 -27.24
C HIS A 76 -10.26 -7.35 -26.53
N GLY A 77 -9.70 -6.55 -25.61
CA GLY A 77 -10.46 -5.54 -24.87
C GLY A 77 -11.24 -6.11 -23.68
N GLU A 78 -11.00 -7.36 -23.33
CA GLU A 78 -11.59 -8.04 -22.17
C GLU A 78 -11.12 -7.42 -20.85
N ASN A 79 -12.07 -7.18 -19.92
CA ASN A 79 -11.76 -6.61 -18.62
C ASN A 79 -11.16 -7.73 -17.74
N PRO A 80 -9.99 -7.53 -17.10
CA PRO A 80 -9.38 -8.54 -16.25
C PRO A 80 -10.29 -9.06 -15.13
N ILE A 81 -11.26 -8.25 -14.69
CA ILE A 81 -12.23 -8.64 -13.67
C ILE A 81 -13.25 -9.68 -14.18
N ASP A 82 -13.42 -9.82 -15.50
CA ASP A 82 -14.21 -10.86 -16.17
C ASP A 82 -13.60 -12.25 -16.11
N PHE A 83 -12.35 -12.39 -15.67
CA PHE A 83 -11.74 -13.69 -15.48
C PHE A 83 -11.86 -14.14 -14.03
N ARG A 84 -12.44 -15.32 -13.85
CA ARG A 84 -12.50 -16.02 -12.58
C ARG A 84 -11.50 -17.17 -12.58
N PHE A 85 -10.77 -17.35 -11.49
CA PHE A 85 -9.93 -18.53 -11.33
C PHE A 85 -10.81 -19.73 -10.94
N ASP A 86 -10.88 -20.75 -11.80
CA ASP A 86 -11.53 -22.04 -11.53
C ASP A 86 -10.50 -22.96 -10.85
N VAL A 87 -10.72 -23.23 -9.56
CA VAL A 87 -9.79 -23.99 -8.72
C VAL A 87 -9.71 -25.45 -9.16
N ASP A 88 -10.84 -26.05 -9.56
CA ASP A 88 -10.91 -27.45 -9.98
C ASP A 88 -10.19 -27.68 -11.31
N LYS A 89 -10.20 -26.68 -12.19
CA LYS A 89 -9.50 -26.73 -13.49
C LYS A 89 -8.11 -26.11 -13.47
N GLN A 90 -7.72 -25.50 -12.34
CA GLN A 90 -6.52 -24.66 -12.21
C GLN A 90 -6.32 -23.68 -13.38
N ALA A 91 -7.41 -23.13 -13.89
CA ALA A 91 -7.43 -22.33 -15.10
C ALA A 91 -8.26 -21.07 -14.89
N TRP A 92 -7.88 -20.00 -15.58
CA TRP A 92 -8.69 -18.79 -15.66
C TRP A 92 -9.84 -19.04 -16.65
N VAL A 93 -11.07 -18.88 -16.19
CA VAL A 93 -12.27 -18.96 -17.01
C VAL A 93 -12.85 -17.55 -17.18
N HIS A 94 -13.25 -17.23 -18.40
CA HIS A 94 -13.94 -15.99 -18.69
C HIS A 94 -15.41 -16.12 -18.27
N ASP A 95 -15.78 -15.45 -17.18
CA ASP A 95 -17.09 -15.49 -16.54
C ASP A 95 -17.56 -14.05 -16.26
N PRO A 96 -18.04 -13.32 -17.28
CA PRO A 96 -18.29 -11.90 -17.13
C PRO A 96 -19.44 -11.60 -16.18
N GLY A 97 -19.21 -10.71 -15.22
CA GLY A 97 -20.17 -10.35 -14.17
C GLY A 97 -20.20 -11.28 -12.95
N TRP A 98 -19.37 -12.33 -12.87
CA TRP A 98 -19.33 -13.27 -11.75
C TRP A 98 -19.14 -12.60 -10.37
N TRP A 99 -18.41 -11.48 -10.34
CA TRP A 99 -18.16 -10.69 -9.12
C TRP A 99 -19.38 -9.90 -8.64
N ARG A 100 -20.42 -9.73 -9.47
CA ARG A 100 -21.66 -9.01 -9.09
C ARG A 100 -22.70 -9.90 -8.42
N GLU A 101 -22.73 -11.19 -8.75
CA GLU A 101 -23.80 -12.10 -8.32
C GLU A 101 -23.79 -12.41 -6.82
N LYS A 102 -22.63 -12.30 -6.17
CA LYS A 102 -22.46 -12.54 -4.72
C LYS A 102 -23.06 -11.44 -3.81
N GLN A 103 -23.64 -10.36 -4.35
CA GLN A 103 -24.20 -9.27 -3.53
C GLN A 103 -25.70 -9.39 -3.22
N LYS A 104 -26.43 -10.39 -3.76
CA LYS A 104 -27.85 -10.64 -3.41
C LYS A 104 -28.01 -11.59 -2.22
N GLY A 105 -27.41 -11.24 -1.08
CA GLY A 105 -27.48 -12.09 0.13
C GLY A 105 -27.27 -11.37 1.45
N GLY A 106 -27.59 -10.06 1.54
CA GLY A 106 -27.41 -9.27 2.75
C GLY A 106 -28.58 -8.34 3.05
N GLY A 107 -29.65 -8.92 3.60
CA GLY A 107 -30.60 -8.29 4.53
C GLY A 107 -31.42 -7.09 4.03
N ASP A 108 -32.71 -7.32 3.80
CA ASP A 108 -33.76 -6.32 3.97
C ASP A 108 -33.53 -5.48 5.24
N ILE A 109 -33.41 -4.17 5.07
CA ILE A 109 -33.59 -3.20 6.16
C ILE A 109 -34.96 -2.55 5.89
N PRO A 110 -35.98 -2.79 6.74
CA PRO A 110 -37.28 -2.18 6.54
C PRO A 110 -37.19 -0.70 6.95
N THR A 111 -37.23 0.21 5.98
CA THR A 111 -37.47 1.63 6.26
C THR A 111 -38.98 1.86 6.33
N THR A 112 -39.45 2.17 7.53
CA THR A 112 -40.78 2.74 7.84
C THR A 112 -40.90 4.16 7.32
#